data_AF-A0A940L487-F1
#
_entry.id   AF-A0A940L487-F1
#
_cell.length_a   1.000
_cell.length_b   1.000
_cell.length_c   1.000
_cell.angle_alpha   90.00
_cell.angle_beta   90.00
_cell.angle_gamma   90.00
#
_symmetry.space_group_name_H-M   'P 1'
#
loop_
_entity.id
_entity.type
_entity.pdbx_description
1 polymer ?
#
loop_
_entity_poly.entity_id
_entity_poly.type
_entity_poly.pdbx_seq_one_letter_code
_entity_poly.pdbx_strand_id
1 'polypeptide(L)'
;MTKKTVVIAGGGTGGHIYPGIAIARAIQKLDPSVEIHFVGTSRGMESKIVPREGFPLHLIESGQLNVKSPIKKLKTLLRMPLGLWQSIRLLMQLKPLYVIGVGGYASGPFVLAASIVGFNTAIWEPNVMPGMANRFLSRFVDKCFVVFEESRKLLKSDTVVQAGMPVREEIENAVHTSHKDEKFHLLAFG
;
A
#
# COMPACT_ATOMS: atom_id res chain seq x y z
N MET A 1 -23.20 -14.20 -9.39
CA MET A 1 -22.32 -14.11 -8.21
C MET A 1 -21.71 -12.72 -8.18
N THR A 2 -21.75 -12.02 -7.04
CA THR A 2 -21.08 -10.73 -6.90
C THR A 2 -19.57 -10.96 -6.96
N LYS A 3 -18.91 -10.25 -7.88
CA LYS A 3 -17.46 -10.32 -8.11
C LYS A 3 -16.73 -9.86 -6.83
N LYS A 4 -15.76 -10.66 -6.36
CA LYS A 4 -14.97 -10.31 -5.16
C LYS A 4 -13.86 -9.37 -5.56
N THR A 5 -13.88 -8.13 -5.04
CA THR A 5 -12.89 -7.11 -5.38
C THR A 5 -12.05 -6.75 -4.15
N VAL A 6 -10.74 -6.69 -4.30
CA VAL A 6 -9.81 -6.13 -3.30
C VAL A 6 -9.05 -4.96 -3.93
N VAL A 7 -8.92 -3.88 -3.18
CA VAL A 7 -8.17 -2.71 -3.63
C VAL A 7 -6.90 -2.55 -2.80
N ILE A 8 -5.77 -2.38 -3.47
CA ILE A 8 -4.48 -2.09 -2.84
C ILE A 8 -4.10 -0.65 -3.16
N ALA A 9 -4.07 0.19 -2.14
CA ALA A 9 -3.75 1.60 -2.27
C ALA A 9 -2.32 1.87 -1.81
N GLY A 10 -1.51 2.44 -2.69
CA GLY A 10 -0.16 2.83 -2.36
C GLY A 10 0.67 3.25 -3.55
N GLY A 11 1.90 3.72 -3.30
CA GLY A 11 2.77 4.17 -4.38
C GLY A 11 3.91 5.07 -3.93
N GLY A 12 4.52 5.76 -4.89
CA GLY A 12 5.68 6.63 -4.70
C GLY A 12 6.98 5.88 -4.94
N THR A 13 7.29 4.87 -4.11
CA THR A 13 8.56 4.13 -4.16
C THR A 13 8.38 2.62 -4.26
N GLY A 14 9.43 1.90 -4.67
CA GLY A 14 9.42 0.44 -4.80
C GLY A 14 9.12 -0.27 -3.47
N GLY A 15 9.54 0.33 -2.35
CA GLY A 15 9.29 -0.19 -1.00
C GLY A 15 7.81 -0.25 -0.58
N HIS A 16 6.92 0.43 -1.30
CA HIS A 16 5.47 0.29 -1.11
C HIS A 16 4.82 -0.54 -2.24
N ILE A 17 5.32 -0.37 -3.46
CA ILE A 17 4.73 -0.97 -4.66
C ILE A 17 4.96 -2.49 -4.68
N TYR A 18 6.20 -2.95 -4.47
CA TYR A 18 6.52 -4.38 -4.53
C TYR A 18 5.82 -5.20 -3.43
N PRO A 19 5.76 -4.75 -2.16
CA PRO A 19 4.95 -5.43 -1.15
C PRO A 19 3.47 -5.47 -1.51
N GLY A 20 2.92 -4.40 -2.10
CA GLY A 20 1.54 -4.40 -2.61
C GLY A 20 1.31 -5.44 -3.70
N ILE A 21 2.25 -5.61 -4.64
CA ILE A 21 2.20 -6.65 -5.66
C ILE A 21 2.32 -8.05 -5.06
N ALA A 22 3.21 -8.24 -4.08
CA ALA A 22 3.33 -9.52 -3.37
C ALA A 22 2.01 -9.91 -2.69
N ILE A 23 1.36 -8.96 -2.00
CA ILE A 23 0.02 -9.14 -1.41
C ILE A 23 -1.01 -9.50 -2.48
N ALA A 24 -1.03 -8.78 -3.61
CA ALA A 24 -1.95 -9.05 -4.72
C ALA A 24 -1.83 -10.48 -5.25
N ARG A 25 -0.59 -10.94 -5.50
CA ARG A 25 -0.30 -12.29 -5.98
C ARG A 25 -0.67 -13.35 -4.96
N ALA A 26 -0.36 -13.12 -3.68
CA ALA A 26 -0.74 -14.03 -2.61
C ALA A 26 -2.27 -14.21 -2.53
N ILE A 27 -3.04 -13.11 -2.65
CA ILE A 27 -4.51 -13.19 -2.67
C ILE A 27 -5.01 -13.97 -3.89
N GLN A 28 -4.49 -13.68 -5.10
CA GLN A 28 -4.89 -14.41 -6.31
C GLN A 28 -4.52 -15.90 -6.28
N LYS A 29 -3.40 -16.26 -5.63
CA LYS A 29 -2.99 -17.65 -5.42
C LYS A 29 -3.95 -18.40 -4.50
N LEU A 30 -4.50 -17.72 -3.49
CA LEU A 30 -5.49 -18.30 -2.58
C LEU A 30 -6.89 -18.39 -3.20
N ASP A 31 -7.32 -17.37 -3.95
CA ASP A 31 -8.60 -17.35 -4.64
C ASP A 31 -8.47 -16.62 -6.00
N PRO A 32 -8.33 -17.36 -7.12
CA PRO A 32 -8.20 -16.78 -8.45
C PRO A 32 -9.43 -15.98 -8.92
N SER A 33 -10.57 -16.11 -8.25
CA SER A 33 -11.78 -15.36 -8.58
C SER A 33 -11.77 -13.92 -8.03
N VAL A 34 -10.80 -13.59 -7.16
CA VAL A 34 -10.66 -12.25 -6.60
C VAL A 34 -10.00 -11.31 -7.60
N GLU A 35 -10.67 -10.20 -7.89
CA GLU A 35 -10.12 -9.13 -8.69
C GLU A 35 -9.33 -8.15 -7.84
N ILE A 36 -8.09 -7.92 -8.26
CA ILE A 36 -7.21 -6.95 -7.62
C ILE A 36 -7.20 -5.67 -8.42
N HIS A 37 -7.44 -4.55 -7.75
CA HIS A 37 -7.23 -3.22 -8.29
C HIS A 37 -6.22 -2.45 -7.46
N PHE A 38 -5.37 -1.67 -8.13
CA PHE A 38 -4.45 -0.77 -7.48
C PHE A 38 -4.94 0.66 -7.56
N VAL A 39 -4.64 1.44 -6.52
CA VAL A 39 -4.85 2.88 -6.50
C VAL A 39 -3.53 3.57 -6.22
N GLY A 40 -3.16 4.49 -7.11
CA GLY A 40 -1.88 5.17 -7.11
C GLY A 40 -1.95 6.62 -7.57
N THR A 41 -0.79 7.21 -7.82
CA THR A 41 -0.66 8.56 -8.38
C THR A 41 -0.01 8.52 -9.76
N SER A 42 -0.24 9.55 -10.57
CA SER A 42 0.39 9.67 -11.90
C SER A 42 1.91 9.90 -11.84
N ARG A 43 2.46 10.23 -10.66
CA ARG A 43 3.85 10.70 -10.51
C ARG A 43 4.81 9.67 -9.94
N GLY A 44 4.31 8.62 -9.30
CA GLY A 44 5.15 7.60 -8.68
C GLY A 44 5.46 6.44 -9.63
N MET A 45 6.38 5.58 -9.18
CA MET A 45 6.80 4.40 -9.94
C MET A 45 5.66 3.41 -10.21
N GLU A 46 4.57 3.49 -9.44
CA GLU A 46 3.38 2.65 -9.59
C GLU A 46 2.77 2.75 -10.99
N SER A 47 2.81 3.94 -11.60
CA SER A 47 2.30 4.21 -12.95
C SER A 47 2.90 3.31 -14.04
N LYS A 48 4.12 2.82 -13.81
CA LYS A 48 4.83 1.92 -14.74
C LYS A 48 4.85 0.48 -14.23
N ILE A 49 5.12 0.28 -12.94
CA ILE A 49 5.32 -1.05 -12.37
C ILE A 49 3.99 -1.82 -12.31
N VAL A 50 2.92 -1.20 -11.80
CA VAL A 50 1.66 -1.91 -11.57
C VAL A 50 1.03 -2.43 -12.87
N PRO A 51 0.93 -1.63 -13.96
CA PRO A 51 0.42 -2.14 -15.23
C PRO A 51 1.34 -3.20 -15.85
N ARG A 52 2.66 -3.06 -15.68
CA ARG A 52 3.63 -4.06 -16.17
C ARG A 52 3.46 -5.42 -15.48
N GLU A 53 3.06 -5.42 -14.21
CA GLU A 53 2.71 -6.62 -13.46
C GLU A 53 1.29 -7.14 -13.80
N GLY A 54 0.58 -6.52 -14.75
CA GLY A 54 -0.72 -6.99 -15.23
C GLY A 54 -1.89 -6.63 -14.30
N PHE A 55 -1.72 -5.67 -13.40
CA PHE A 55 -2.80 -5.19 -12.53
C PHE A 55 -3.41 -3.87 -13.03
N PRO A 56 -4.74 -3.69 -12.93
CA PRO A 56 -5.39 -2.43 -13.24
C PRO A 56 -5.01 -1.37 -12.20
N LEU A 57 -4.53 -0.22 -12.70
CA LEU A 57 -4.16 0.93 -11.87
C LEU A 57 -5.14 2.09 -12.07
N HIS A 58 -5.74 2.53 -10.98
CA HIS A 58 -6.57 3.74 -10.92
C HIS A 58 -5.76 4.88 -10.32
N LEU A 59 -5.80 6.05 -10.98
CA LEU A 59 -5.04 7.21 -10.56
C LEU A 59 -5.95 8.19 -9.82
N ILE A 60 -5.50 8.62 -8.64
CA ILE A 60 -6.11 9.72 -7.89
C ILE A 60 -5.10 10.86 -7.68
N GLU A 61 -5.63 12.06 -7.54
CA GLU A 61 -4.84 13.21 -7.12
C GLU A 61 -4.42 13.01 -5.66
N SER A 62 -3.11 13.06 -5.43
CA SER A 62 -2.56 13.15 -4.09
C SER A 62 -1.31 14.03 -4.10
N GLY A 63 -1.19 14.89 -3.09
CA GLY A 63 -0.05 15.77 -2.94
C GLY A 63 0.96 15.23 -1.93
N GLN A 64 2.20 15.66 -2.09
CA GLN A 64 3.28 15.30 -1.16
C GLN A 64 3.16 16.17 0.09
N LEU A 65 3.00 15.55 1.27
CA LEU A 65 2.90 16.29 2.53
C LEU A 65 4.27 16.76 3.06
N ASN A 66 5.37 16.16 2.57
CA ASN A 66 6.75 16.46 3.00
C ASN A 66 7.43 17.55 2.15
N VAL A 67 6.70 18.57 1.72
CA VAL A 67 7.29 19.64 0.91
C VAL A 67 7.72 20.80 1.81
N LYS A 68 9.02 21.16 1.76
CA LYS A 68 9.62 22.26 2.54
C LYS A 68 9.00 23.63 2.28
N SER A 69 8.33 23.81 1.14
CA SER A 69 7.71 25.08 0.74
C SER A 69 6.28 25.23 1.29
N PRO A 70 5.99 26.28 2.08
CA PRO A 70 4.64 26.54 2.61
C PRO A 70 3.57 26.65 1.51
N ILE A 71 3.91 27.25 0.37
CA ILE A 71 3.02 27.39 -0.79
C ILE A 71 2.66 26.03 -1.38
N LYS A 72 3.66 25.13 -1.51
CA LYS A 72 3.42 23.77 -2.02
C LYS A 72 2.66 22.91 -1.01
N LYS A 73 2.87 23.13 0.29
CA LYS A 73 2.09 22.50 1.36
C LYS A 73 0.61 22.93 1.31
N LEU A 74 0.33 24.22 1.12
CA LEU A 74 -1.03 24.74 0.95
C LEU A 74 -1.69 24.20 -0.32
N LYS A 75 -0.98 24.22 -1.46
CA LYS A 75 -1.48 23.60 -2.71
C LYS A 75 -1.77 22.10 -2.55
N THR A 76 -0.96 21.40 -1.76
CA THR A 76 -1.19 19.99 -1.43
C THR A 76 -2.46 19.84 -0.59
N LEU A 77 -2.63 20.66 0.44
CA LEU A 77 -3.82 20.66 1.29
C LEU A 77 -5.10 20.91 0.47
N LEU A 78 -5.06 21.87 -0.45
CA LEU A 78 -6.19 22.20 -1.33
C LEU A 78 -6.53 21.09 -2.34
N ARG A 79 -5.59 20.18 -2.64
CA ARG A 79 -5.83 19.02 -3.51
C ARG A 79 -6.37 17.80 -2.76
N MET A 80 -6.25 17.77 -1.43
CA MET A 80 -6.73 16.64 -0.62
C MET A 80 -8.24 16.38 -0.77
N PRO A 81 -9.13 17.40 -0.76
CA PRO A 81 -10.56 17.17 -0.97
C PRO A 81 -10.88 16.53 -2.32
N LEU A 82 -10.14 16.92 -3.38
CA LEU A 82 -10.31 16.34 -4.71
C LEU A 82 -9.89 14.85 -4.71
N GLY A 83 -8.75 14.52 -4.13
CA GLY A 83 -8.28 13.14 -4.00
C GLY A 83 -9.25 12.27 -3.17
N LEU A 84 -9.82 12.84 -2.11
CA LEU A 84 -10.83 12.17 -1.29
C LEU A 84 -12.13 11.93 -2.07
N TRP A 85 -12.62 12.94 -2.81
CA TRP A 85 -13.81 12.79 -3.65
C TRP A 85 -13.61 11.75 -4.76
N GLN A 86 -12.45 11.77 -5.44
CA GLN A 86 -12.09 10.76 -6.43
C GLN A 86 -12.03 9.36 -5.81
N SER A 87 -11.51 9.24 -4.58
CA SER A 87 -11.46 7.99 -3.84
C SER A 87 -12.85 7.46 -3.55
N ILE A 88 -13.76 8.29 -3.02
CA ILE A 88 -15.16 7.91 -2.75
C ILE A 88 -15.86 7.47 -4.04
N ARG A 89 -15.71 8.23 -5.13
CA ARG A 89 -16.30 7.87 -6.43
C ARG A 89 -15.81 6.49 -6.89
N LEU A 90 -14.51 6.23 -6.80
CA LEU A 90 -13.93 4.95 -7.21
C LEU A 90 -14.38 3.79 -6.30
N LEU A 91 -14.46 4.01 -4.99
CA LEU A 91 -14.99 3.03 -4.03
C LEU A 91 -16.43 2.65 -4.35
N MET A 92 -17.27 3.62 -4.70
CA MET A 92 -18.67 3.36 -5.08
C MET A 92 -18.81 2.63 -6.42
N GLN A 93 -17.83 2.76 -7.32
CA GLN A 93 -17.77 2.02 -8.57
C GLN A 93 -17.27 0.58 -8.38
N LEU A 94 -16.19 0.39 -7.63
CA LEU A 94 -15.56 -0.92 -7.44
C LEU A 94 -16.26 -1.78 -6.38
N LYS A 95 -16.88 -1.15 -5.36
CA LYS A 95 -17.50 -1.78 -4.19
C LYS A 95 -16.63 -2.90 -3.60
N PRO A 96 -15.38 -2.59 -3.19
CA PRO A 96 -14.44 -3.61 -2.73
C PRO A 96 -14.92 -4.29 -1.46
N LEU A 97 -14.56 -5.56 -1.29
CA LEU A 97 -14.72 -6.28 -0.03
C LEU A 97 -13.70 -5.81 1.00
N TYR A 98 -12.48 -5.50 0.54
CA TYR A 98 -11.37 -5.04 1.37
C TYR A 98 -10.52 -3.99 0.65
N VAL A 99 -10.01 -3.04 1.41
CA VAL A 99 -9.04 -2.04 0.99
C VAL A 99 -7.78 -2.15 1.85
N ILE A 100 -6.62 -2.30 1.22
CA ILE A 100 -5.33 -2.43 1.90
C ILE A 100 -4.43 -1.25 1.53
N GLY A 101 -4.03 -0.46 2.52
CA GLY A 101 -3.04 0.60 2.37
C GLY A 101 -1.61 0.09 2.58
N VAL A 102 -0.75 0.17 1.58
CA VAL A 102 0.66 -0.25 1.67
C VAL A 102 1.64 0.91 1.85
N GLY A 103 1.10 2.11 2.11
CA GLY A 103 1.87 3.35 2.26
C GLY A 103 2.03 4.12 0.94
N GLY A 104 2.67 5.29 1.02
CA GLY A 104 2.77 6.22 -0.10
C GLY A 104 1.62 7.22 -0.20
N TYR A 105 1.74 8.17 -1.13
CA TYR A 105 0.86 9.34 -1.18
C TYR A 105 -0.59 9.01 -1.53
N ALA A 106 -0.85 7.99 -2.36
CA ALA A 106 -2.22 7.57 -2.68
C ALA A 106 -2.93 6.85 -1.52
N SER A 107 -2.17 6.14 -0.66
CA SER A 107 -2.74 5.33 0.43
C SER A 107 -3.53 6.17 1.42
N GLY A 108 -3.06 7.39 1.74
CA GLY A 108 -3.69 8.30 2.69
C GLY A 108 -5.17 8.58 2.39
N PRO A 109 -5.48 9.35 1.33
CA PRO A 109 -6.84 9.74 1.01
C PRO A 109 -7.74 8.55 0.68
N PHE A 110 -7.22 7.51 0.01
CA PHE A 110 -8.04 6.38 -0.42
C PHE A 110 -8.48 5.50 0.75
N VAL A 111 -7.57 5.14 1.64
CA VAL A 111 -7.89 4.31 2.81
C VAL A 111 -8.79 5.08 3.78
N LEU A 112 -8.54 6.38 3.96
CA LEU A 112 -9.42 7.22 4.78
C LEU A 112 -10.85 7.26 4.21
N ALA A 113 -11.00 7.46 2.90
CA ALA A 113 -12.31 7.41 2.24
C ALA A 113 -13.00 6.06 2.45
N ALA A 114 -12.25 4.95 2.28
CA ALA A 114 -12.79 3.60 2.44
C ALA A 114 -13.32 3.37 3.86
N SER A 115 -12.56 3.78 4.87
CA SER A 115 -12.95 3.66 6.27
C SER A 115 -14.18 4.51 6.60
N ILE A 116 -14.22 5.78 6.15
CA ILE A 116 -15.37 6.68 6.39
C ILE A 116 -16.65 6.14 5.73
N VAL A 117 -16.53 5.54 4.53
CA VAL A 117 -17.68 4.96 3.82
C VAL A 117 -18.12 3.61 4.42
N GLY A 118 -17.30 2.99 5.28
CA GLY A 118 -17.62 1.75 5.97
C GLY A 118 -17.20 0.46 5.23
N PHE A 119 -16.20 0.55 4.33
CA PHE A 119 -15.57 -0.64 3.77
C PHE A 119 -14.54 -1.22 4.75
N ASN A 120 -14.31 -2.53 4.68
CA ASN A 120 -13.26 -3.15 5.48
C ASN A 120 -11.89 -2.64 5.01
N THR A 121 -11.09 -2.18 5.95
CA THR A 121 -9.83 -1.50 5.71
C THR A 121 -8.70 -2.08 6.55
N ALA A 122 -7.53 -2.15 5.94
CA ALA A 122 -6.30 -2.43 6.65
C ALA A 122 -5.15 -1.55 6.14
N ILE A 123 -4.13 -1.36 6.97
CA ILE A 123 -2.85 -0.79 6.55
C ILE A 123 -1.71 -1.76 6.84
N TRP A 124 -0.64 -1.65 6.07
CA TRP A 124 0.62 -2.35 6.31
C TRP A 124 1.74 -1.34 6.63
N GLU A 125 2.50 -1.60 7.70
CA GLU A 125 3.60 -0.76 8.17
C GLU A 125 4.92 -1.55 8.21
N PRO A 126 5.88 -1.21 7.32
CA PRO A 126 7.18 -1.86 7.30
C PRO A 126 8.17 -1.36 8.35
N ASN A 127 7.95 -0.19 8.95
CA ASN A 127 8.95 0.46 9.79
C ASN A 127 8.67 0.26 11.29
N VAL A 128 9.74 0.18 12.08
CA VAL A 128 9.69 0.23 13.56
C VAL A 128 9.00 1.50 14.05
N MET A 129 9.27 2.63 13.38
CA MET A 129 8.61 3.91 13.64
C MET A 129 7.58 4.17 12.54
N PRO A 130 6.27 4.02 12.81
CA PRO A 130 5.25 4.17 11.78
C PRO A 130 5.27 5.53 11.11
N GLY A 131 5.06 5.54 9.81
CA GLY A 131 4.95 6.77 9.04
C GLY A 131 3.78 7.62 9.52
N MET A 132 3.87 8.95 9.39
CA MET A 132 2.81 9.87 9.84
C MET A 132 1.42 9.51 9.28
N ALA A 133 1.37 9.08 8.02
CA ALA A 133 0.14 8.65 7.37
C ALA A 133 -0.46 7.40 8.02
N ASN A 134 0.33 6.34 8.20
CA ASN A 134 -0.12 5.11 8.85
C ASN A 134 -0.49 5.34 10.31
N ARG A 135 0.27 6.17 11.04
CA ARG A 135 -0.06 6.58 12.41
C ARG A 135 -1.42 7.27 12.48
N PHE A 136 -1.71 8.16 11.52
CA PHE A 136 -3.00 8.83 11.44
C PHE A 136 -4.13 7.86 11.05
N LEU A 137 -3.94 7.08 9.99
CA LEU A 137 -4.92 6.12 9.48
C LEU A 137 -5.26 5.01 10.46
N SER A 138 -4.32 4.61 11.33
CA SER A 138 -4.52 3.58 12.34
C SER A 138 -5.71 3.87 13.27
N ARG A 139 -6.17 5.12 13.35
CA ARG A 139 -7.33 5.53 14.16
C ARG A 139 -8.67 5.19 13.51
N PHE A 140 -8.66 4.84 12.23
CA PHE A 140 -9.85 4.72 11.38
C PHE A 140 -9.98 3.33 10.78
N VAL A 141 -8.85 2.64 10.55
CA VAL A 141 -8.86 1.31 9.90
C VAL A 141 -9.15 0.18 10.87
N ASP A 142 -9.78 -0.88 10.35
CA ASP A 142 -10.16 -2.06 11.13
C ASP A 142 -8.95 -2.86 11.60
N LYS A 143 -7.89 -2.91 10.78
CA LYS A 143 -6.67 -3.69 11.09
C LYS A 143 -5.38 -2.98 10.68
N CYS A 144 -4.33 -3.18 11.46
CA CYS A 144 -2.97 -2.84 11.10
C CYS A 144 -2.10 -4.11 11.02
N PHE A 145 -1.44 -4.32 9.88
CA PHE A 145 -0.41 -5.32 9.71
C PHE A 145 0.96 -4.67 9.90
N VAL A 146 1.81 -5.24 10.75
CA VAL A 146 3.13 -4.69 11.07
C VAL A 146 4.23 -5.70 10.79
N VAL A 147 5.41 -5.20 10.43
CA VAL A 147 6.64 -6.03 10.37
C VAL A 147 7.22 -6.19 11.78
N PHE A 148 7.30 -5.08 12.52
CA PHE A 148 7.91 -4.99 13.84
C PHE A 148 6.83 -4.80 14.91
N GLU A 149 6.89 -5.58 16.00
CA GLU A 149 5.90 -5.51 17.07
C GLU A 149 5.98 -4.19 17.84
N GLU A 150 7.17 -3.58 17.89
CA GLU A 150 7.44 -2.28 18.51
C GLU A 150 6.57 -1.17 17.91
N SER A 151 6.25 -1.27 16.62
CA SER A 151 5.40 -0.32 15.88
C SER A 151 4.00 -0.20 16.50
N ARG A 152 3.50 -1.27 17.15
CA ARG A 152 2.18 -1.33 17.78
C ARG A 152 1.95 -0.18 18.77
N LYS A 153 2.99 0.23 19.52
CA LYS A 153 2.89 1.27 20.55
C LYS A 153 2.46 2.64 20.01
N LEU A 154 2.63 2.86 18.71
CA LEU A 154 2.32 4.11 18.03
C LEU A 154 1.06 4.04 17.16
N LEU A 155 0.45 2.86 17.02
CA LEU A 155 -0.77 2.65 16.24
C LEU A 155 -1.98 2.61 17.17
N LYS A 156 -3.12 3.10 16.66
CA LYS A 156 -4.37 3.27 17.44
C LYS A 156 -5.50 2.32 17.03
N SER A 157 -5.24 1.38 16.14
CA SER A 157 -6.25 0.39 15.74
C SER A 157 -6.37 -0.66 16.84
N ASP A 158 -7.58 -1.12 17.09
CA ASP A 158 -7.84 -2.16 18.09
C ASP A 158 -7.21 -3.51 17.69
N THR A 159 -7.02 -3.73 16.38
CA THR A 159 -6.43 -4.96 15.85
C THR A 159 -5.10 -4.68 15.16
N VAL A 160 -4.00 -5.07 15.82
CA VAL A 160 -2.66 -5.02 15.25
C VAL A 160 -2.09 -6.44 15.18
N VAL A 161 -1.64 -6.85 14.00
CA VAL A 161 -1.13 -8.20 13.70
C VAL A 161 0.29 -8.11 13.13
N GLN A 162 1.24 -8.82 13.72
CA GLN A 162 2.58 -8.96 13.16
C GLN A 162 2.54 -9.96 12.00
N ALA A 163 2.64 -9.45 10.77
CA ALA A 163 2.55 -10.24 9.54
C ALA A 163 3.88 -10.33 8.77
N GLY A 164 4.87 -9.52 9.14
CA GLY A 164 6.16 -9.49 8.45
C GLY A 164 6.12 -8.74 7.11
N MET A 165 7.20 -8.90 6.34
CA MET A 165 7.43 -8.24 5.05
C MET A 165 6.92 -9.14 3.92
N PRO A 166 5.92 -8.70 3.13
CA PRO A 166 5.55 -9.40 1.91
C PRO A 166 6.73 -9.37 0.93
N VAL A 167 7.24 -10.54 0.56
CA VAL A 167 8.31 -10.71 -0.42
C VAL A 167 7.76 -11.35 -1.68
N ARG A 168 8.49 -11.18 -2.78
CA ARG A 168 8.14 -11.81 -4.06
C ARG A 168 8.39 -13.32 -3.98
N GLU A 169 7.59 -14.09 -4.71
CA GLU A 169 7.63 -15.56 -4.69
C GLU A 169 8.99 -16.11 -5.12
N GLU A 170 9.72 -15.42 -5.99
CA GLU A 170 11.07 -15.81 -6.41
C GLU A 170 12.10 -15.69 -5.29
N ILE A 171 11.89 -14.76 -4.34
CA ILE A 171 12.74 -14.62 -3.15
C ILE A 171 12.36 -15.69 -2.13
N GLU A 172 11.07 -15.96 -1.95
CA GLU A 172 10.58 -16.98 -1.03
C GLU A 172 11.03 -18.39 -1.44
N ASN A 173 11.00 -18.68 -2.74
CA ASN A 173 11.41 -19.97 -3.31
C ASN A 173 12.89 -20.02 -3.69
N ALA A 174 13.68 -18.99 -3.36
CA ALA A 174 15.10 -18.97 -3.68
C ALA A 174 15.81 -20.14 -2.97
N VAL A 175 16.26 -21.12 -3.75
CA VAL A 175 17.07 -22.22 -3.21
C VAL A 175 18.42 -21.64 -2.84
N HIS A 176 18.84 -21.84 -1.59
CA HIS A 176 20.21 -21.55 -1.17
C HIS A 176 21.18 -22.48 -1.93
N THR A 177 21.62 -22.05 -3.10
CA THR A 177 22.77 -22.66 -3.76
C THR A 177 24.01 -22.17 -3.04
N SER A 178 24.63 -23.04 -2.25
CA SER A 178 26.00 -22.83 -1.80
C SER A 178 26.89 -22.83 -3.03
N HIS A 179 27.12 -21.64 -3.60
CA HIS A 179 28.20 -21.47 -4.55
C HIS A 179 29.50 -21.58 -3.76
N LYS A 180 30.23 -22.69 -3.93
CA LYS A 180 31.63 -22.82 -3.53
C LYS A 180 32.50 -21.97 -4.48
N ASP A 181 32.27 -20.67 -4.46
CA ASP A 181 33.15 -19.71 -5.11
C ASP A 181 34.03 -19.12 -4.00
N GLU A 182 35.36 -19.24 -4.15
CA GLU A 182 36.32 -18.72 -3.17
C GLU A 182 36.40 -17.17 -3.19
N LYS A 183 35.65 -16.53 -4.09
CA LYS A 183 35.61 -15.08 -4.25
C LYS A 183 34.54 -14.43 -3.37
N PHE A 184 34.90 -13.29 -2.78
CA PHE A 184 33.96 -12.45 -2.06
C PHE A 184 33.08 -11.66 -3.04
N HIS A 185 31.76 -11.86 -2.95
CA HIS A 185 30.77 -11.13 -3.74
C HIS A 185 30.12 -10.03 -2.91
N LEU A 186 30.25 -8.77 -3.35
CA LEU A 186 29.61 -7.62 -2.72
C LEU A 186 28.48 -7.08 -3.60
N LEU A 187 27.27 -7.04 -3.04
CA LEU A 187 26.11 -6.37 -3.63
C LEU A 187 25.76 -5.15 -2.77
N ALA A 188 25.86 -3.95 -3.35
CA ALA A 188 25.52 -2.70 -2.69
C ALA A 188 24.24 -2.11 -3.31
N PHE A 189 23.23 -1.85 -2.46
CA PHE A 189 22.02 -1.12 -2.83
C PHE A 189 22.08 0.33 -2.33
N GLY A 190 21.45 1.24 -3.06
CA GLY A 190 21.36 2.68 -2.75
C GLY A 190 19.96 3.16 -2.39
#